data_AF-A0ABC9F7I0-F1
#
_entry.id   AF-A0ABC9F7I0-F1
#
_cell.length_a   1.000
_cell.length_b   1.000
_cell.length_c   1.000
_cell.angle_alpha   90.00
_cell.angle_beta   90.00
_cell.angle_gamma   90.00
#
_symmetry.space_group_name_H-M   'P 1'
#
loop_
_entity.id
_entity.type
_entity.pdbx_description
1 polymer ?
#
loop_
_entity_poly.entity_id
_entity_poly.type
_entity_poly.pdbx_seq_one_letter_code
_entity_poly.pdbx_strand_id
1 'polypeptide(L)'
;MENAHGGEREPSPEEESESREGRLLRRMMLRARREAEEEPQVPGEQLHTNDQLQRDEMLALEAIYGDNISIFGEEFGMRSFQGADGSRLFHSFNVQHLAPISLTCLMPLSYPSCHPPYFTLTVQWLDRVKVSSLCRMLDLIWAPQPGQEVVYEWVQWLQSSALSHLGFDDEITIHHSDSMGPVDVRAVGEIVPVESVVQCLISYNEEQCHELFLSGLHNCMICLSEYTGVDFIKLPCQHYFCRRCMETYSRMHVKEGTVLKLLCPDDKCRSDVPPNLLKRLLGDADFERWERLILQKTLDSMADAAYCPRCETICLEDEEKNAQCSKCFFSFCTLCRLHRHIGERCVGITPEEKLLSLQERQKVRRLSKGDLEKTISLAKEIFSIKEVLHLCVQCPYCDIGISRVSGCNHMVCGNCGLWAVVLLWLWGWQAALAVTVARREMTRRRCRSSMLLVFCQHKLMLQRDGKNQQ
;
A
#
# COMPACT_ATOMS: atom_id res chain seq x y z
N MET A 1 -30.44 66.34 -50.10
CA MET A 1 -29.89 64.98 -50.25
C MET A 1 -28.39 65.13 -50.25
N GLU A 2 -27.79 64.96 -49.08
CA GLU A 2 -26.34 65.07 -48.86
C GLU A 2 -25.87 63.87 -48.03
N ASN A 3 -24.57 63.60 -48.17
CA ASN A 3 -23.71 62.67 -47.45
C ASN A 3 -23.64 61.23 -47.98
N ALA A 4 -22.49 60.58 -48.00
CA ALA A 4 -21.09 61.01 -47.82
C ALA A 4 -20.20 59.80 -48.13
N HIS A 5 -19.02 60.04 -48.68
CA HIS A 5 -17.90 59.11 -48.67
C HIS A 5 -17.45 58.83 -47.23
N GLY A 6 -17.30 57.55 -46.87
CA GLY A 6 -16.58 57.11 -45.67
C GLY A 6 -15.55 56.08 -46.10
N GLY A 7 -14.27 56.48 -46.11
CA GLY A 7 -13.14 55.60 -46.34
C GLY A 7 -12.95 54.61 -45.20
N GLU A 8 -12.66 53.38 -45.55
CA GLU A 8 -12.20 52.35 -44.64
C GLU A 8 -10.81 52.75 -44.12
N ARG A 9 -10.72 52.94 -42.80
CA ARG A 9 -9.48 53.27 -42.11
C ARG A 9 -8.70 51.96 -41.92
N GLU A 10 -7.55 51.82 -42.57
CA GLU A 10 -6.60 50.75 -42.29
C GLU A 10 -6.22 50.77 -40.79
N PRO A 11 -6.19 49.60 -40.11
CA PRO A 11 -5.80 49.54 -38.71
C PRO A 11 -4.31 49.88 -38.57
N SER A 12 -3.98 50.71 -37.57
CA SER A 12 -2.61 51.13 -37.28
C SER A 12 -1.74 49.97 -36.78
N PRO A 13 -0.42 49.96 -37.07
CA PRO A 13 0.50 48.85 -36.81
C PRO A 13 0.79 48.56 -35.32
N GLU A 14 0.14 49.26 -34.39
CA GLU A 14 0.23 48.97 -32.95
C GLU A 14 -0.77 47.88 -32.49
N GLU A 15 -1.78 47.53 -33.31
CA GLU A 15 -2.80 46.51 -32.95
C GLU A 15 -2.39 45.05 -33.26
N GLU A 16 -1.24 44.80 -33.90
CA GLU A 16 -0.81 43.44 -34.28
C GLU A 16 0.05 42.70 -33.22
N SER A 17 0.35 43.31 -32.07
CA SER A 17 1.19 42.67 -31.03
C SER A 17 0.45 42.26 -29.75
N GLU A 18 -0.89 42.28 -29.74
CA GLU A 18 -1.64 41.93 -28.54
C GLU A 18 -1.67 40.39 -28.35
N SER A 19 -1.37 39.89 -27.15
CA SER A 19 -1.42 38.45 -26.88
C SER A 19 -2.85 37.92 -27.10
N ARG A 20 -3.00 36.61 -27.34
CA ARG A 20 -4.33 36.00 -27.48
C ARG A 20 -5.18 36.23 -26.22
N GLU A 21 -4.55 36.30 -25.05
CA GLU A 21 -5.24 36.62 -23.79
C GLU A 21 -5.66 38.09 -23.74
N GLY A 22 -4.83 39.03 -24.17
CA GLY A 22 -5.17 40.45 -24.27
C GLY A 22 -6.40 40.68 -25.17
N ARG A 23 -6.45 40.01 -26.32
CA ARG A 23 -7.62 40.05 -27.22
C ARG A 23 -8.89 39.48 -26.58
N LEU A 24 -8.78 38.39 -25.80
CA LEU A 24 -9.92 37.75 -25.14
C LEU A 24 -10.44 38.65 -24.00
N LEU A 25 -9.54 39.20 -23.19
CA LEU A 25 -9.85 40.11 -22.10
C LEU A 25 -10.55 41.37 -22.64
N ARG A 26 -10.01 41.97 -23.70
CA ARG A 26 -10.63 43.11 -24.39
C ARG A 26 -12.05 42.77 -24.90
N ARG A 27 -12.25 41.56 -25.42
CA ARG A 27 -13.57 41.09 -25.87
C ARG A 27 -14.55 40.90 -24.71
N MET A 28 -14.08 40.40 -23.57
CA MET A 28 -14.89 40.26 -22.34
C MET A 28 -15.29 41.63 -21.79
N MET A 29 -14.37 42.60 -21.72
CA MET A 29 -14.67 43.97 -21.31
C MET A 29 -15.71 44.63 -22.23
N LEU A 30 -15.55 44.49 -23.55
CA LEU A 30 -16.53 45.00 -24.53
C LEU A 30 -17.91 44.34 -24.41
N ARG A 31 -17.96 43.08 -23.97
CA ARG A 31 -19.22 42.37 -23.71
C ARG A 31 -19.90 42.90 -22.45
N ALA A 32 -19.16 42.97 -21.34
CA ALA A 32 -19.67 43.51 -20.08
C ALA A 32 -20.20 44.94 -20.26
N ARG A 33 -19.53 45.78 -21.08
CA ARG A 33 -20.00 47.14 -21.38
C ARG A 33 -21.36 47.17 -22.09
N ARG A 34 -21.61 46.24 -23.01
CA ARG A 34 -22.91 46.13 -23.70
C ARG A 34 -24.02 45.65 -22.76
N GLU A 35 -23.66 44.81 -21.80
CA GLU A 35 -24.60 44.24 -20.82
C GLU A 35 -24.90 45.25 -19.68
N ALA A 36 -23.98 46.17 -19.38
CA ALA A 36 -24.17 47.23 -18.37
C ALA A 36 -25.27 48.27 -18.72
N GLU A 37 -25.68 48.38 -19.99
CA GLU A 37 -26.80 49.24 -20.41
C GLU A 37 -28.18 48.64 -20.02
N GLU A 38 -28.24 47.35 -19.66
CA GLU A 38 -29.45 46.61 -19.24
C GLU A 38 -29.43 46.22 -17.74
N GLU A 39 -28.40 46.59 -16.97
CA GLU A 39 -28.27 46.19 -15.56
C GLU A 39 -29.25 46.93 -14.62
N PRO A 40 -29.77 46.24 -13.59
CA PRO A 40 -30.64 46.86 -12.59
C PRO A 40 -29.91 47.96 -11.81
N GLN A 41 -30.59 49.09 -11.54
CA GLN A 41 -30.02 50.19 -10.76
C GLN A 41 -29.71 49.75 -9.32
N VAL A 42 -28.44 49.48 -9.04
CA VAL A 42 -27.95 49.10 -7.70
C VAL A 42 -27.80 50.36 -6.84
N PRO A 43 -28.33 50.39 -5.60
CA PRO A 43 -28.15 51.52 -4.67
C PRO A 43 -26.67 51.80 -4.35
N GLY A 44 -26.32 53.07 -4.14
CA GLY A 44 -24.93 53.51 -3.92
C GLY A 44 -24.21 52.85 -2.71
N GLU A 45 -24.93 52.57 -1.62
CA GLU A 45 -24.37 51.84 -0.46
C GLU A 45 -23.99 50.39 -0.81
N GLN A 46 -24.78 49.76 -1.68
CA GLN A 46 -24.52 48.40 -2.14
C GLN A 46 -23.34 48.37 -3.12
N LEU A 47 -23.16 49.41 -3.96
CA LEU A 47 -21.99 49.55 -4.82
C LEU A 47 -20.69 49.65 -4.01
N HIS A 48 -20.69 50.40 -2.90
CA HIS A 48 -19.52 50.50 -2.02
C HIS A 48 -19.19 49.17 -1.34
N THR A 49 -20.23 48.44 -0.92
CA THR A 49 -20.08 47.10 -0.32
C THR A 49 -19.52 46.11 -1.34
N ASN A 50 -20.03 46.12 -2.57
CA ASN A 50 -19.56 45.24 -3.64
C ASN A 50 -18.10 45.54 -4.00
N ASP A 51 -17.72 46.80 -4.09
CA ASP A 51 -16.35 47.22 -4.35
C ASP A 51 -15.38 46.78 -3.24
N GLN A 52 -15.79 46.83 -1.96
CA GLN A 52 -15.00 46.28 -0.86
C GLN A 52 -14.86 44.75 -0.96
N LEU A 53 -15.96 44.03 -1.21
CA LEU A 53 -15.93 42.57 -1.35
C LEU A 53 -15.05 42.11 -2.53
N GLN A 54 -15.09 42.84 -3.65
CA GLN A 54 -14.23 42.56 -4.80
C GLN A 54 -12.74 42.78 -4.46
N ARG A 55 -12.39 43.79 -3.65
CA ARG A 55 -11.00 43.96 -3.19
C ARG A 55 -10.57 42.84 -2.27
N ASP A 56 -11.43 42.47 -1.32
CA ASP A 56 -11.13 41.41 -0.35
C ASP A 56 -10.96 40.05 -1.05
N GLU A 57 -11.76 39.78 -2.09
CA GLU A 57 -11.64 38.59 -2.94
C GLU A 57 -10.32 38.56 -3.72
N MET A 58 -9.92 39.70 -4.31
CA MET A 58 -8.64 39.81 -5.01
C MET A 58 -7.44 39.62 -4.07
N LEU A 59 -7.48 40.22 -2.87
CA LEU A 59 -6.45 40.03 -1.85
C LEU A 59 -6.39 38.58 -1.35
N ALA A 60 -7.54 37.92 -1.20
CA ALA A 60 -7.59 36.51 -0.84
C ALA A 60 -6.99 35.63 -1.94
N LEU A 61 -7.27 35.91 -3.21
CA LEU A 61 -6.69 35.19 -4.34
C LEU A 61 -5.18 35.37 -4.42
N GLU A 62 -4.67 36.59 -4.25
CA GLU A 62 -3.23 36.88 -4.18
C GLU A 62 -2.56 36.16 -2.99
N ALA A 63 -3.22 36.13 -1.82
CA ALA A 63 -2.69 35.44 -0.65
C ALA A 63 -2.70 33.91 -0.77
N ILE A 64 -3.69 33.33 -1.46
CA ILE A 64 -3.84 31.86 -1.61
C ILE A 64 -2.94 31.33 -2.74
N TYR A 65 -2.86 32.03 -3.86
CA TYR A 65 -2.21 31.52 -5.08
C TYR A 65 -0.89 32.22 -5.42
N GLY A 66 -0.57 33.35 -4.77
CA GLY A 66 0.71 34.06 -4.90
C GLY A 66 1.10 34.34 -6.35
N ASP A 67 2.33 33.94 -6.70
CA ASP A 67 2.95 34.14 -8.02
C ASP A 67 2.21 33.45 -9.19
N ASN A 68 1.20 32.63 -8.90
CA ASN A 68 0.41 31.92 -9.91
C ASN A 68 -0.80 32.74 -10.41
N ILE A 69 -1.06 33.91 -9.84
CA ILE A 69 -2.10 34.82 -10.31
C ILE A 69 -1.47 36.15 -10.73
N SER A 70 -1.76 36.57 -11.97
CA SER A 70 -1.46 37.92 -12.46
C SER A 70 -2.69 38.79 -12.36
N ILE A 71 -2.64 39.82 -11.52
CA ILE A 71 -3.70 40.82 -11.40
C ILE A 71 -3.48 41.90 -12.45
N PHE A 72 -4.47 42.12 -13.32
CA PHE A 72 -4.44 43.26 -14.24
C PHE A 72 -5.08 44.46 -13.53
N GLY A 73 -4.47 45.65 -13.70
CA GLY A 73 -4.91 46.88 -13.04
C GLY A 73 -6.35 47.28 -13.36
N GLU A 74 -6.89 48.24 -12.60
CA GLU A 74 -8.23 48.80 -12.79
C GLU A 74 -8.33 49.50 -14.16
N GLU A 75 -8.86 48.80 -15.17
CA GLU A 75 -9.30 49.42 -16.41
C GLU A 75 -10.82 49.62 -16.35
N PHE A 76 -11.26 50.87 -16.51
CA PHE A 76 -12.68 51.26 -16.55
C PHE A 76 -13.50 50.83 -15.32
N GLY A 77 -12.87 50.68 -14.15
CA GLY A 77 -13.55 50.31 -12.89
C GLY A 77 -13.82 48.81 -12.73
N MET A 78 -13.28 47.96 -13.61
CA MET A 78 -13.39 46.50 -13.52
C MET A 78 -12.05 45.89 -13.07
N ARG A 79 -12.09 44.94 -12.12
CA ARG A 79 -10.92 44.17 -11.68
C ARG A 79 -10.86 42.85 -12.43
N SER A 80 -9.69 42.47 -12.94
CA SER A 80 -9.50 41.17 -13.58
C SER A 80 -8.21 40.52 -13.12
N PHE A 81 -8.22 39.19 -13.09
CA PHE A 81 -7.06 38.38 -12.77
C PHE A 81 -6.96 37.23 -13.75
N GLN A 82 -5.74 36.74 -13.97
CA GLN A 82 -5.48 35.50 -14.68
C GLN A 82 -4.76 34.56 -13.72
N GLY A 83 -5.37 33.41 -13.44
CA GLY A 83 -4.69 32.30 -12.78
C GLY A 83 -3.98 31.44 -13.82
N ALA A 84 -2.70 31.18 -13.59
CA ALA A 84 -2.00 30.03 -14.15
C ALA A 84 -2.08 28.90 -13.12
N ASP A 85 -2.34 27.67 -13.57
CA ASP A 85 -2.22 26.52 -12.67
C ASP A 85 -0.78 26.47 -12.15
N GLY A 86 -0.64 26.69 -10.85
CA GLY A 86 0.61 26.90 -10.16
C GLY A 86 1.44 25.64 -10.07
N SER A 87 2.17 25.36 -11.14
CA SER A 87 3.37 24.52 -11.08
C SER A 87 4.16 24.61 -12.39
N ARG A 88 5.07 25.59 -12.50
CA ARG A 88 6.36 25.35 -13.19
C ARG A 88 7.21 24.39 -12.36
N LEU A 89 6.65 23.23 -12.01
CA LEU A 89 7.42 22.16 -11.40
C LEU A 89 8.28 21.58 -12.51
N PHE A 90 9.56 21.91 -12.49
CA PHE A 90 10.57 21.18 -13.25
C PHE A 90 10.60 19.74 -12.71
N HIS A 91 9.77 18.87 -13.28
CA HIS A 91 9.83 17.44 -13.01
C HIS A 91 10.90 16.83 -13.92
N SER A 92 12.08 16.61 -13.38
CA SER A 92 13.07 15.76 -14.02
C SER A 92 12.69 14.29 -13.82
N PHE A 93 12.67 13.52 -14.88
CA PHE A 93 12.49 12.07 -14.83
C PHE A 93 13.49 11.39 -15.77
N ASN A 94 13.85 10.15 -15.46
CA ASN A 94 14.81 9.39 -16.26
C ASN A 94 14.06 8.38 -17.14
N VAL A 95 14.41 8.33 -18.41
CA VAL A 95 13.93 7.32 -19.37
C VAL A 95 15.12 6.62 -20.02
N GLN A 96 14.97 5.33 -20.26
CA GLN A 96 15.93 4.49 -20.98
C GLN A 96 15.53 4.31 -22.45
N HIS A 97 14.23 4.44 -22.76
CA HIS A 97 13.68 4.28 -24.10
C HIS A 97 12.81 5.47 -24.49
N LEU A 98 13.04 6.00 -25.70
CA LEU A 98 12.26 7.08 -26.30
C LEU A 98 11.31 6.52 -27.37
N ALA A 99 10.11 7.09 -27.45
CA ALA A 99 9.18 6.74 -28.52
C ALA A 99 9.80 7.06 -29.89
N PRO A 100 9.68 6.15 -30.88
CA PRO A 100 10.43 6.25 -32.12
C PRO A 100 9.98 7.41 -33.00
N ILE A 101 10.93 7.99 -33.74
CA ILE A 101 10.64 8.92 -34.83
C ILE A 101 10.09 8.12 -36.01
N SER A 102 8.87 8.43 -36.44
CA SER A 102 8.22 7.71 -37.52
C SER A 102 8.45 8.44 -38.85
N LEU A 103 9.26 7.83 -39.72
CA LEU A 103 9.49 8.28 -41.10
C LEU A 103 8.55 7.51 -42.04
N THR A 104 7.64 8.22 -42.71
CA THR A 104 6.80 7.64 -43.76
C THR A 104 7.29 8.13 -45.11
N CYS A 105 7.60 7.22 -46.04
CA CYS A 105 8.08 7.56 -47.38
C CYS A 105 7.12 7.07 -48.47
N LEU A 106 6.90 7.91 -49.48
CA LEU A 106 6.23 7.58 -50.73
C LEU A 106 7.21 7.82 -51.88
N MET A 107 7.61 6.75 -52.55
CA MET A 107 8.63 6.79 -53.61
C MET A 107 7.96 7.03 -54.97
N PRO A 108 8.23 8.15 -55.67
CA PRO A 108 7.72 8.37 -57.03
C PRO A 108 8.47 7.51 -58.05
N LEU A 109 7.87 7.30 -59.23
CA LEU A 109 8.48 6.55 -60.35
C LEU A 109 9.80 7.17 -60.85
N SER A 110 10.02 8.44 -60.54
CA SER A 110 11.21 9.20 -60.92
C SER A 110 12.36 9.11 -59.90
N TYR A 111 12.16 8.42 -58.76
CA TYR A 111 13.19 8.15 -57.78
C TYR A 111 14.01 6.90 -58.17
N PRO A 112 15.34 6.88 -57.98
CA PRO A 112 16.19 7.95 -57.44
C PRO A 112 16.71 8.95 -58.48
N SER A 113 16.40 8.73 -59.76
CA SER A 113 17.07 9.44 -60.87
C SER A 113 16.84 10.96 -60.90
N CYS A 114 15.64 11.43 -60.55
CA CYS A 114 15.26 12.84 -60.72
C CYS A 114 14.63 13.49 -59.49
N HIS A 115 13.88 12.74 -58.66
CA HIS A 115 13.15 13.30 -57.52
C HIS A 115 13.40 12.47 -56.26
N PRO A 116 13.47 13.10 -55.07
CA PRO A 116 13.52 12.37 -53.80
C PRO A 116 12.18 11.69 -53.50
N PRO A 117 12.16 10.74 -52.55
CA PRO A 117 10.91 10.25 -51.97
C PRO A 117 10.16 11.40 -51.28
N TYR A 118 8.83 11.44 -51.43
CA TYR A 118 8.01 12.27 -50.56
C TYR A 118 8.01 11.66 -49.17
N PHE A 119 8.13 12.47 -48.13
CA PHE A 119 8.15 11.96 -46.77
C PHE A 119 7.40 12.84 -45.79
N THR A 120 6.98 12.22 -44.69
CA THR A 120 6.51 12.90 -43.48
C THR A 120 7.26 12.35 -42.27
N LEU A 121 7.52 13.24 -41.31
CA LEU A 121 8.07 12.88 -40.01
C LEU A 121 7.01 13.12 -38.93
N THR A 122 6.77 12.08 -38.13
CA THR A 122 5.85 12.13 -36.99
C THR A 122 6.61 11.79 -35.72
N VAL A 123 6.56 12.70 -34.74
CA VAL A 123 7.17 12.53 -33.41
C VAL A 123 6.22 13.10 -32.36
N GLN A 124 5.88 12.30 -31.35
CA GLN A 124 4.88 12.68 -30.35
C GLN A 124 5.45 13.57 -29.24
N TRP A 125 6.77 13.55 -29.04
CA TRP A 125 7.45 14.23 -27.94
C TRP A 125 8.35 15.41 -28.36
N LEU A 126 8.34 15.75 -29.65
CA LEU A 126 9.06 16.91 -30.18
C LEU A 126 8.09 17.98 -30.66
N ASP A 127 8.47 19.24 -30.48
CA ASP A 127 7.75 20.36 -31.07
C ASP A 127 7.89 20.39 -32.60
N ARG A 128 6.94 21.07 -33.27
CA ARG A 128 6.92 21.17 -34.73
C ARG A 128 8.15 21.86 -35.31
N VAL A 129 8.82 22.74 -34.55
CA VAL A 129 10.00 23.48 -35.01
C VAL A 129 11.21 22.54 -35.10
N LYS A 130 11.42 21.71 -34.07
CA LYS A 130 12.45 20.66 -34.01
C LYS A 130 12.21 19.61 -35.08
N VAL A 131 10.97 19.14 -35.27
CA VAL A 131 10.65 18.21 -36.36
C VAL A 131 10.91 18.84 -37.74
N SER A 132 10.60 20.12 -37.92
CA SER A 132 10.93 20.85 -39.17
C SER A 132 12.44 20.94 -39.40
N SER A 133 13.23 21.10 -38.35
CA SER A 133 14.70 21.04 -38.42
C SER A 133 15.20 19.68 -38.90
N LEU A 134 14.57 18.58 -38.46
CA LEU A 134 14.87 17.24 -38.95
C LEU A 134 14.50 17.09 -40.44
N CYS A 135 13.30 17.55 -40.87
CA CYS A 135 12.90 17.53 -42.27
C CYS A 135 13.92 18.23 -43.17
N ARG A 136 14.38 19.43 -42.76
CA ARG A 136 15.42 20.18 -43.48
C ARG A 136 16.73 19.40 -43.57
N MET A 137 17.10 18.66 -42.53
CA MET A 137 18.33 17.85 -42.58
C MET A 137 18.19 16.68 -43.55
N LEU A 138 17.03 16.02 -43.61
CA LEU A 138 16.79 14.96 -44.60
C LEU A 138 16.92 15.48 -46.05
N ASP A 139 16.43 16.69 -46.31
CA ASP A 139 16.62 17.35 -47.62
C ASP A 139 18.10 17.63 -47.92
N LEU A 140 18.87 18.04 -46.91
CA LEU A 140 20.30 18.30 -47.05
C LEU A 140 21.11 17.02 -47.30
N ILE A 141 20.68 15.87 -46.76
CA ILE A 141 21.29 14.57 -47.06
C ILE A 141 21.04 14.19 -48.53
N TRP A 142 19.87 14.50 -49.08
CA TRP A 142 19.54 14.22 -50.47
C TRP A 142 20.27 15.13 -51.48
N ALA A 143 20.35 16.44 -51.19
CA ALA A 143 20.86 17.46 -52.11
C ALA A 143 22.21 17.14 -52.81
N PRO A 144 23.23 16.57 -52.16
CA PRO A 144 24.52 16.29 -52.79
C PRO A 144 24.55 15.04 -53.70
N GLN A 145 23.54 14.17 -53.70
CA GLN A 145 23.59 12.87 -54.38
C GLN A 145 22.36 12.58 -55.27
N PRO A 146 22.08 13.39 -56.31
CA PRO A 146 21.02 13.07 -57.25
C PRO A 146 21.33 11.78 -58.03
N GLY A 147 20.39 10.85 -58.06
CA GLY A 147 20.52 9.57 -58.76
C GLY A 147 20.88 8.36 -57.89
N GLN A 148 21.10 8.55 -56.59
CA GLN A 148 21.40 7.47 -55.63
C GLN A 148 20.24 7.25 -54.65
N GLU A 149 20.12 6.07 -54.06
CA GLU A 149 19.12 5.80 -53.02
C GLU A 149 19.46 6.49 -51.69
N VAL A 150 18.47 7.10 -51.03
CA VAL A 150 18.69 7.95 -49.83
C VAL A 150 17.95 7.48 -48.58
N VAL A 151 16.93 6.63 -48.72
CA VAL A 151 16.05 6.24 -47.59
C VAL A 151 16.82 5.56 -46.46
N TYR A 152 17.80 4.72 -46.79
CA TYR A 152 18.63 4.07 -45.76
C TYR A 152 19.47 5.09 -44.99
N GLU A 153 20.09 6.04 -45.69
CA GLU A 153 20.88 7.11 -45.07
C GLU A 153 20.02 7.99 -44.16
N TRP A 154 18.78 8.31 -44.59
CA TRP A 154 17.81 9.00 -43.75
C TRP A 154 17.52 8.23 -42.46
N VAL A 155 17.21 6.94 -42.55
CA VAL A 155 16.92 6.11 -41.37
C VAL A 155 18.13 6.01 -40.44
N GLN A 156 19.32 5.77 -40.99
CA GLN A 156 20.55 5.67 -40.22
C GLN A 156 20.88 6.99 -39.51
N TRP A 157 20.74 8.12 -40.20
CA TRP A 157 20.97 9.44 -39.61
C TRP A 157 19.95 9.73 -38.50
N LEU A 158 18.67 9.42 -38.72
CA LEU A 158 17.63 9.60 -37.69
C LEU A 158 17.90 8.77 -36.42
N GLN A 159 18.45 7.56 -36.56
CA GLN A 159 18.77 6.70 -35.41
C GLN A 159 20.02 7.14 -34.65
N SER A 160 21.04 7.64 -35.34
CA SER A 160 22.37 7.86 -34.75
C SER A 160 22.66 9.32 -34.40
N SER A 161 22.04 10.27 -35.11
CA SER A 161 22.47 11.67 -35.12
C SER A 161 21.34 12.69 -34.95
N ALA A 162 20.07 12.27 -34.95
CA ALA A 162 18.95 13.20 -34.79
C ALA A 162 18.93 13.89 -33.41
N LEU A 163 19.23 13.15 -32.34
CA LEU A 163 19.23 13.70 -30.98
C LEU A 163 20.33 14.74 -30.78
N SER A 164 21.56 14.42 -31.20
CA SER A 164 22.69 15.35 -31.13
C SER A 164 22.48 16.58 -32.02
N HIS A 165 21.87 16.42 -33.20
CA HIS A 165 21.48 17.55 -34.06
C HIS A 165 20.46 18.48 -33.40
N LEU A 166 19.57 17.95 -32.56
CA LEU A 166 18.60 18.74 -31.79
C LEU A 166 19.21 19.32 -30.50
N GLY A 167 20.47 19.02 -30.19
CA GLY A 167 21.15 19.45 -28.96
C GLY A 167 20.75 18.63 -27.73
N PHE A 168 20.22 17.42 -27.92
CA PHE A 168 19.92 16.47 -26.85
C PHE A 168 21.10 15.52 -26.68
N ASP A 169 22.01 15.86 -25.77
CA ASP A 169 23.13 15.01 -25.41
C ASP A 169 22.75 14.08 -24.24
N ASP A 170 22.52 14.65 -23.05
CA ASP A 170 22.16 13.89 -21.83
C ASP A 170 20.76 14.24 -21.27
N GLU A 171 20.16 15.35 -21.69
CA GLU A 171 18.89 15.86 -21.15
C GLU A 171 17.97 16.39 -22.27
N ILE A 172 16.67 16.05 -22.18
CA ILE A 172 15.64 16.53 -23.11
C ILE A 172 14.76 17.54 -22.37
N THR A 173 14.90 18.82 -22.72
CA THR A 173 14.06 19.89 -22.16
C THR A 173 12.79 20.09 -22.99
N ILE A 174 11.65 19.70 -22.43
CA ILE A 174 10.33 19.89 -23.03
C ILE A 174 9.81 21.26 -22.61
N HIS A 175 9.67 22.16 -23.58
CA HIS A 175 9.09 23.49 -23.36
C HIS A 175 7.71 23.57 -24.00
N HIS A 176 6.80 24.32 -23.38
CA HIS A 176 5.60 24.78 -24.07
C HIS A 176 6.05 25.70 -25.21
N SER A 177 5.87 25.25 -26.45
CA SER A 177 6.32 26.01 -27.62
C SER A 177 5.29 27.10 -27.95
N ASP A 178 5.51 28.31 -27.45
CA ASP A 178 4.79 29.51 -27.92
C ASP A 178 5.35 30.04 -29.26
N SER A 179 6.34 29.35 -29.83
CA SER A 179 7.07 29.81 -31.00
C SER A 179 6.29 29.59 -32.29
N MET A 180 5.82 30.68 -32.89
CA MET A 180 5.24 30.75 -34.24
C MET A 180 6.36 30.77 -35.31
N GLY A 181 7.28 29.80 -35.27
CA GLY A 181 8.31 29.63 -36.30
C GLY A 181 7.73 29.08 -37.62
N PRO A 182 8.43 29.21 -38.76
CA PRO A 182 8.02 28.58 -40.01
C PRO A 182 8.03 27.04 -39.83
N VAL A 183 6.85 26.44 -39.88
CA VAL A 183 6.65 24.99 -39.74
C VAL A 183 6.66 24.35 -41.12
N ASP A 184 7.46 23.30 -41.29
CA ASP A 184 7.45 22.48 -42.50
C ASP A 184 6.13 21.71 -42.61
N VAL A 185 5.48 21.73 -43.77
CA VAL A 185 4.21 21.02 -44.00
C VAL A 185 4.32 19.50 -43.83
N ARG A 186 5.54 18.95 -43.92
CA ARG A 186 5.85 17.52 -43.71
C ARG A 186 6.05 17.16 -42.24
N ALA A 187 6.19 18.16 -41.36
CA ALA A 187 6.29 17.96 -39.91
C ALA A 187 4.89 17.78 -39.32
N VAL A 188 4.54 16.53 -39.01
CA VAL A 188 3.27 16.18 -38.39
C VAL A 188 3.50 16.07 -36.88
N GLY A 189 3.22 17.16 -36.16
CA GLY A 189 3.18 17.17 -34.70
C GLY A 189 1.82 17.63 -34.20
N GLU A 190 1.19 16.95 -33.26
CA GLU A 190 0.02 17.52 -32.58
C GLU A 190 0.47 18.58 -31.57
N ILE A 191 -0.35 19.61 -31.34
CA ILE A 191 -0.13 20.52 -30.20
C ILE A 191 -0.55 19.72 -28.96
N VAL A 192 0.41 18.99 -28.40
CA VAL A 192 0.21 18.17 -27.21
C VAL A 192 0.64 18.99 -25.99
N PRO A 193 -0.19 19.09 -24.92
CA PRO A 193 0.23 19.69 -23.66
C PRO A 193 1.50 19.04 -23.15
N VAL A 194 2.37 19.80 -22.47
CA VAL A 194 3.66 19.30 -21.94
C VAL A 194 3.43 18.07 -21.05
N GLU A 195 2.36 18.06 -20.26
CA GLU A 195 1.97 16.97 -19.37
C GLU A 195 1.70 15.67 -20.14
N SER A 196 1.06 15.78 -21.31
CA SER A 196 0.76 14.63 -22.15
C SER A 196 2.00 14.10 -22.86
N VAL A 197 2.94 14.97 -23.24
CA VAL A 197 4.25 14.55 -23.76
C VAL A 197 5.05 13.79 -22.68
N VAL A 198 5.10 14.33 -21.46
CA VAL A 198 5.77 13.68 -20.32
C VAL A 198 5.14 12.32 -20.04
N GLN A 199 3.81 12.23 -19.98
CA GLN A 199 3.12 10.97 -19.77
C GLN A 199 3.40 9.97 -20.89
N CYS A 200 3.43 10.41 -22.16
CA CYS A 200 3.76 9.55 -23.30
C CYS A 200 5.17 8.95 -23.16
N LEU A 201 6.16 9.77 -22.79
CA LEU A 201 7.55 9.32 -22.60
C LEU A 201 7.67 8.32 -21.45
N ILE A 202 7.02 8.59 -20.31
CA ILE A 202 7.01 7.68 -19.17
C ILE A 202 6.36 6.36 -19.55
N SER A 203 5.14 6.40 -20.11
CA SER A 203 4.37 5.21 -20.49
C SER A 203 5.13 4.34 -21.50
N TYR A 204 5.71 4.96 -22.54
CA TYR A 204 6.48 4.22 -23.54
C TYR A 204 7.72 3.58 -22.94
N ASN A 205 8.46 4.34 -22.11
CA ASN A 205 9.63 3.81 -21.43
C ASN A 205 9.29 2.62 -20.53
N GLU A 206 8.21 2.73 -19.74
CA GLU A 206 7.73 1.65 -18.88
C GLU A 206 7.32 0.41 -19.67
N GLU A 207 6.62 0.59 -20.78
CA GLU A 207 6.22 -0.49 -21.69
C GLU A 207 7.46 -1.20 -22.28
N GLN A 208 8.43 -0.45 -22.80
CA GLN A 208 9.66 -1.05 -23.35
C GLN A 208 10.50 -1.75 -22.28
N CYS A 209 10.63 -1.14 -21.09
CA CYS A 209 11.29 -1.80 -19.96
C CYS A 209 10.58 -3.09 -19.55
N HIS A 210 9.25 -3.10 -19.60
CA HIS A 210 8.45 -4.28 -19.29
C HIS A 210 8.65 -5.40 -20.32
N GLU A 211 8.60 -5.08 -21.61
CA GLU A 211 8.83 -6.04 -22.68
C GLU A 211 10.25 -6.64 -22.65
N LEU A 212 11.27 -5.81 -22.40
CA LEU A 212 12.63 -6.28 -22.18
C LEU A 212 12.75 -7.16 -20.94
N PHE A 213 12.03 -6.83 -19.87
CA PHE A 213 11.97 -7.69 -18.70
C PHE A 213 11.34 -9.04 -19.05
N LEU A 214 10.18 -9.07 -19.72
CA LEU A 214 9.48 -10.31 -20.07
C LEU A 214 10.31 -11.23 -20.98
N SER A 215 10.98 -10.66 -21.97
CA SER A 215 11.82 -11.39 -22.94
C SER A 215 13.20 -11.77 -22.39
N GLY A 216 13.71 -11.02 -21.40
CA GLY A 216 15.00 -11.25 -20.78
C GLY A 216 15.04 -12.46 -19.82
N LEU A 217 16.26 -12.96 -19.59
CA LEU A 217 16.54 -13.98 -18.58
C LEU A 217 16.93 -13.31 -17.26
N HIS A 218 16.34 -13.78 -16.16
CA HIS A 218 16.50 -13.22 -14.83
C HIS A 218 16.73 -14.33 -13.79
N ASN A 219 17.51 -14.02 -12.76
CA ASN A 219 17.83 -14.95 -11.68
C ASN A 219 16.92 -14.73 -10.47
N CYS A 220 16.33 -15.81 -9.95
CA CYS A 220 15.50 -15.74 -8.75
C CYS A 220 16.37 -15.83 -7.50
N MET A 221 16.26 -14.86 -6.59
CA MET A 221 17.06 -14.83 -5.35
C MET A 221 16.68 -15.90 -4.32
N ILE A 222 15.54 -16.59 -4.49
CA ILE A 222 15.07 -17.64 -3.58
C ILE A 222 15.59 -19.02 -3.99
N CYS A 223 15.46 -19.38 -5.28
CA CYS A 223 15.91 -20.68 -5.79
C CYS A 223 17.25 -20.65 -6.54
N LEU A 224 17.78 -19.46 -6.82
CA LEU A 224 19.03 -19.23 -7.57
C LEU A 224 19.01 -19.83 -9.00
N SER A 225 17.81 -20.02 -9.57
CA SER A 225 17.61 -20.48 -10.94
C SER A 225 17.28 -19.31 -11.87
N GLU A 226 17.63 -19.47 -13.14
CA GLU A 226 17.36 -18.54 -14.22
C GLU A 226 16.03 -18.88 -14.92
N TYR A 227 15.18 -17.89 -15.16
CA TYR A 227 13.95 -18.01 -15.95
C TYR A 227 13.69 -16.76 -16.78
N THR A 228 12.78 -16.83 -17.75
CA THR A 228 12.31 -15.64 -18.48
C THR A 228 11.45 -14.76 -17.58
N GLY A 229 11.38 -13.45 -17.85
CA GLY A 229 10.59 -12.52 -17.02
C GLY A 229 9.10 -12.85 -16.94
N VAL A 230 8.56 -13.62 -17.90
CA VAL A 230 7.17 -14.13 -17.89
C VAL A 230 6.90 -15.03 -16.68
N ASP A 231 7.91 -15.78 -16.23
CA ASP A 231 7.84 -16.65 -15.06
C ASP A 231 8.10 -15.90 -13.75
N PHE A 232 8.30 -14.58 -13.79
CA PHE A 232 8.54 -13.74 -12.62
C PHE A 232 7.31 -12.93 -12.21
N ILE A 233 7.29 -12.60 -10.93
CA ILE A 233 6.28 -11.73 -10.31
C ILE A 233 7.00 -10.51 -9.79
N LYS A 234 6.62 -9.35 -10.31
CA LYS A 234 7.11 -8.06 -9.86
C LYS A 234 6.18 -7.49 -8.79
N LEU A 235 6.72 -7.16 -7.63
CA LEU A 235 6.00 -6.53 -6.52
C LEU A 235 6.02 -4.99 -6.65
N PRO A 236 5.12 -4.26 -5.96
CA PRO A 236 5.12 -2.79 -5.96
C PRO A 236 6.43 -2.17 -5.46
N CYS A 237 7.19 -2.90 -4.64
CA CYS A 237 8.53 -2.49 -4.19
C CYS A 237 9.64 -2.70 -5.23
N GLN A 238 9.28 -3.00 -6.49
CA GLN A 238 10.17 -3.28 -7.61
C GLN A 238 10.99 -4.58 -7.51
N HIS A 239 10.92 -5.32 -6.39
CA HIS A 239 11.51 -6.65 -6.29
C HIS A 239 10.73 -7.69 -7.10
N TYR A 240 11.43 -8.66 -7.68
CA TYR A 240 10.83 -9.72 -8.47
C TYR A 240 11.35 -11.09 -8.07
N PHE A 241 10.46 -12.08 -8.08
CA PHE A 241 10.76 -13.47 -7.74
C PHE A 241 10.07 -14.42 -8.71
N CYS A 242 10.63 -15.60 -8.95
CA CYS A 242 9.97 -16.57 -9.82
C CYS A 242 8.63 -17.00 -9.20
N ARG A 243 7.65 -17.24 -10.07
CA ARG A 243 6.28 -17.57 -9.71
C ARG A 243 6.21 -18.77 -8.77
N ARG A 244 6.99 -19.81 -9.04
CA ARG A 244 7.05 -21.04 -8.22
C ARG A 244 7.47 -20.77 -6.78
N CYS A 245 8.48 -19.93 -6.58
CA CYS A 245 8.95 -19.55 -5.24
C CYS A 245 7.88 -18.74 -4.51
N MET A 246 7.26 -17.78 -5.19
CA MET A 246 6.24 -16.93 -4.57
C MET A 246 4.96 -17.70 -4.21
N GLU A 247 4.53 -18.65 -5.04
CA GLU A 247 3.42 -19.56 -4.75
C GLU A 247 3.72 -20.42 -3.51
N THR A 248 4.93 -20.97 -3.44
CA THR A 248 5.36 -21.81 -2.31
C THR A 248 5.44 -20.99 -1.02
N TYR A 249 6.06 -19.81 -1.08
CA TYR A 249 6.18 -18.88 0.03
C TYR A 249 4.81 -18.46 0.58
N SER A 250 3.91 -18.03 -0.31
CA SER A 250 2.56 -17.60 0.08
C SER A 250 1.78 -18.76 0.72
N ARG A 251 1.82 -19.94 0.10
CA ARG A 251 1.08 -21.12 0.58
C ARG A 251 1.59 -21.61 1.94
N MET A 252 2.91 -21.54 2.17
CA MET A 252 3.52 -21.85 3.46
C MET A 252 2.94 -20.95 4.57
N HIS A 253 2.90 -19.63 4.36
CA HIS A 253 2.34 -18.69 5.33
C HIS A 253 0.85 -18.93 5.64
N VAL A 254 0.06 -19.32 4.64
CA VAL A 254 -1.36 -19.68 4.81
C VAL A 254 -1.54 -21.00 5.56
N LYS A 255 -0.71 -21.99 5.29
CA LYS A 255 -0.73 -23.29 5.98
C LYS A 255 -0.32 -23.15 7.45
N GLU A 256 0.74 -22.39 7.72
CA GLU A 256 1.28 -22.17 9.07
C GLU A 256 0.48 -21.15 9.88
N GLY A 257 -0.42 -20.39 9.26
CA GLY A 257 -1.21 -19.36 9.94
C GLY A 257 -0.41 -18.10 10.29
N THR A 258 0.74 -17.90 9.64
CA THR A 258 1.65 -16.76 9.84
C THR A 258 1.40 -15.64 8.83
N VAL A 259 0.15 -15.43 8.44
CA VAL A 259 -0.25 -14.52 7.34
C VAL A 259 0.14 -13.05 7.53
N LEU A 260 0.26 -12.56 8.78
CA LEU A 260 0.75 -11.21 9.08
C LEU A 260 2.24 -11.01 8.75
N LYS A 261 2.98 -12.09 8.51
CA LYS A 261 4.41 -12.07 8.12
C LYS A 261 4.59 -12.26 6.62
N LEU A 262 3.51 -12.36 5.85
CA LEU A 262 3.55 -12.53 4.40
C LEU A 262 3.83 -11.16 3.78
N LEU A 263 5.12 -10.86 3.64
CA LEU A 263 5.65 -9.61 3.09
C LEU A 263 6.54 -9.92 1.88
N CYS A 264 7.16 -8.89 1.31
CA CYS A 264 8.23 -9.08 0.34
C CYS A 264 9.31 -10.04 0.90
N PRO A 265 9.73 -11.07 0.14
CA PRO A 265 10.80 -11.98 0.57
C PRO A 265 12.18 -11.36 0.74
N ASP A 266 12.40 -10.14 0.24
CA ASP A 266 13.66 -9.41 0.41
C ASP A 266 13.84 -8.97 1.88
N ASP A 267 15.04 -9.16 2.43
CA ASP A 267 15.32 -8.99 3.87
C ASP A 267 15.26 -7.54 4.35
N LYS A 268 15.48 -6.59 3.44
CA LYS A 268 15.44 -5.15 3.71
C LYS A 268 14.07 -4.56 3.38
N CYS A 269 13.19 -5.33 2.73
CA CYS A 269 11.88 -4.88 2.32
C CYS A 269 10.80 -5.34 3.31
N ARG A 270 9.84 -4.45 3.61
CA ARG A 270 8.66 -4.77 4.41
C ARG A 270 7.36 -4.46 3.69
N SER A 271 7.41 -4.36 2.37
CA SER A 271 6.23 -4.08 1.56
C SER A 271 5.30 -5.28 1.55
N ASP A 272 4.00 -5.01 1.64
CA ASP A 272 2.97 -6.03 1.58
C ASP A 272 2.83 -6.61 0.18
N VAL A 273 2.40 -7.87 0.13
CA VAL A 273 2.03 -8.51 -1.13
C VAL A 273 0.56 -8.20 -1.43
N PRO A 274 0.23 -7.54 -2.55
CA PRO A 274 -1.14 -7.13 -2.83
C PRO A 274 -2.14 -8.30 -2.86
N PRO A 275 -3.37 -8.15 -2.35
CA PRO A 275 -4.38 -9.22 -2.33
C PRO A 275 -4.68 -9.80 -3.71
N ASN A 276 -4.73 -8.94 -4.74
CA ASN A 276 -4.97 -9.36 -6.13
C ASN A 276 -3.89 -10.32 -6.64
N LEU A 277 -2.64 -10.11 -6.21
CA LEU A 277 -1.53 -10.99 -6.55
C LEU A 277 -1.62 -12.29 -5.75
N LEU A 278 -1.93 -12.22 -4.45
CA LEU A 278 -2.13 -13.40 -3.61
C LEU A 278 -3.23 -14.32 -4.14
N LYS A 279 -4.34 -13.76 -4.62
CA LYS A 279 -5.42 -14.54 -5.24
C LYS A 279 -4.93 -15.34 -6.46
N ARG A 280 -4.09 -14.73 -7.31
CA ARG A 280 -3.48 -15.40 -8.47
C ARG A 280 -2.49 -16.51 -8.10
N LEU A 281 -1.88 -16.43 -6.92
CA LEU A 281 -0.84 -17.38 -6.46
C LEU A 281 -1.39 -18.55 -5.65
N LEU A 282 -2.38 -18.28 -4.81
CA LEU A 282 -2.96 -19.25 -3.88
C LEU A 282 -4.13 -20.02 -4.50
N GLY A 283 -4.84 -19.41 -5.45
CA GLY A 283 -6.14 -19.90 -5.92
C GLY A 283 -7.24 -19.68 -4.87
N ASP A 284 -8.50 -19.95 -5.22
CA ASP A 284 -9.65 -19.50 -4.43
C ASP A 284 -9.69 -20.07 -3.00
N ALA A 285 -9.47 -21.38 -2.84
CA ALA A 285 -9.59 -22.03 -1.53
C ALA A 285 -8.52 -21.57 -0.51
N ASP A 286 -7.26 -21.45 -0.94
CA ASP A 286 -6.18 -20.97 -0.07
C ASP A 286 -6.28 -19.45 0.15
N PHE A 287 -6.83 -18.70 -0.82
CA PHE A 287 -7.10 -17.27 -0.66
C PHE A 287 -8.21 -16.98 0.36
N GLU A 288 -9.34 -17.69 0.31
CA GLU A 288 -10.40 -17.58 1.33
C GLU A 288 -9.90 -17.93 2.73
N ARG A 289 -8.99 -18.90 2.83
CA ARG A 289 -8.32 -19.23 4.09
C ARG A 289 -7.42 -18.08 4.55
N TRP A 290 -6.64 -17.49 3.64
CA TRP A 290 -5.83 -16.30 3.93
C TRP A 290 -6.70 -15.13 4.42
N GLU A 291 -7.82 -14.83 3.76
CA GLU A 291 -8.75 -13.75 4.15
C GLU A 291 -9.32 -13.95 5.56
N ARG A 292 -9.72 -15.19 5.89
CA ARG A 292 -10.18 -15.49 7.25
C ARG A 292 -9.07 -15.33 8.29
N LEU A 293 -7.85 -15.79 7.97
CA LEU A 293 -6.72 -15.71 8.88
C LEU A 293 -6.25 -14.28 9.09
N ILE A 294 -6.19 -13.46 8.04
CA ILE A 294 -5.75 -12.06 8.16
C ILE A 294 -6.77 -11.27 8.97
N LEU A 295 -8.07 -11.46 8.73
CA LEU A 295 -9.13 -10.86 9.53
C LEU A 295 -9.02 -11.30 11.00
N GLN A 296 -8.98 -12.61 11.26
CA GLN A 296 -8.90 -13.15 12.61
C GLN A 296 -7.65 -12.63 13.36
N LYS A 297 -6.48 -12.67 12.74
CA LYS A 297 -5.22 -12.24 13.38
C LYS A 297 -5.16 -10.72 13.59
N THR A 298 -5.74 -9.94 12.68
CA THR A 298 -5.83 -8.49 12.85
C THR A 298 -6.74 -8.16 14.02
N LEU A 299 -7.89 -8.82 14.11
CA LEU A 299 -8.84 -8.67 15.20
C LEU A 299 -8.26 -9.15 16.56
N ASP A 300 -7.57 -10.28 16.60
CA ASP A 300 -6.86 -10.80 17.79
C ASP A 300 -5.78 -9.83 18.29
N SER A 301 -5.23 -8.98 17.42
CA SER A 301 -4.20 -8.01 17.78
C SER A 301 -4.75 -6.75 18.47
N MET A 302 -6.06 -6.51 18.35
CA MET A 302 -6.74 -5.39 18.99
C MET A 302 -6.91 -5.64 20.48
N ALA A 303 -6.48 -4.68 21.32
CA ALA A 303 -6.44 -4.87 22.77
C ALA A 303 -7.83 -4.82 23.45
N ASP A 304 -8.81 -4.26 22.76
CA ASP A 304 -10.19 -4.03 23.17
C ASP A 304 -11.19 -4.98 22.47
N ALA A 305 -10.69 -6.02 21.80
CA ALA A 305 -11.55 -6.98 21.11
C ALA A 305 -11.67 -8.30 21.88
N ALA A 306 -12.91 -8.79 22.05
CA ALA A 306 -13.20 -10.05 22.74
C ALA A 306 -14.25 -10.87 21.97
N TYR A 307 -14.10 -12.20 21.99
CA TYR A 307 -15.04 -13.10 21.32
C TYR A 307 -16.23 -13.44 22.22
N CYS A 308 -17.45 -13.34 21.68
CA CYS A 308 -18.66 -13.76 22.37
C CYS A 308 -18.63 -15.26 22.65
N PRO A 309 -18.84 -15.70 23.90
CA PRO A 309 -18.77 -17.12 24.28
C PRO A 309 -19.92 -17.97 23.71
N ARG A 310 -21.00 -17.34 23.21
CA ARG A 310 -22.16 -18.08 22.67
C ARG A 310 -22.11 -18.29 21.16
N CYS A 311 -21.51 -17.38 20.42
CA CYS A 311 -21.59 -17.36 18.96
C CYS A 311 -20.31 -16.92 18.25
N GLU A 312 -19.21 -16.76 19.01
CA GLU A 312 -17.87 -16.42 18.49
C GLU A 312 -17.81 -15.12 17.67
N THR A 313 -18.82 -14.28 17.78
CA THR A 313 -18.84 -12.95 17.16
C THR A 313 -17.96 -12.02 17.97
N ILE A 314 -17.14 -11.22 17.30
CA ILE A 314 -16.27 -10.27 17.97
C ILE A 314 -17.06 -9.10 18.56
N CYS A 315 -16.67 -8.69 19.76
CA CYS A 315 -17.33 -7.66 20.56
C CYS A 315 -16.26 -6.70 21.08
N LEU A 316 -16.60 -5.42 21.16
CA LEU A 316 -15.73 -4.41 21.77
C LEU A 316 -15.87 -4.47 23.29
N GLU A 317 -14.72 -4.46 23.96
CA GLU A 317 -14.58 -4.41 25.40
C GLU A 317 -14.66 -2.96 25.90
N ASP A 318 -15.45 -2.72 26.93
CA ASP A 318 -15.55 -1.44 27.61
C ASP A 318 -14.48 -1.25 28.70
N GLU A 319 -14.44 -0.06 29.31
CA GLU A 319 -13.50 0.26 30.39
C GLU A 319 -13.65 -0.68 31.61
N GLU A 320 -14.86 -1.20 31.84
CA GLU A 320 -15.21 -2.11 32.93
C GLU A 320 -14.95 -3.59 32.61
N LYS A 321 -14.27 -3.90 31.49
CA LYS A 321 -13.91 -5.27 31.08
C LYS A 321 -15.17 -6.12 30.79
N ASN A 322 -16.19 -5.48 30.21
CA ASN A 322 -17.42 -6.11 29.74
C ASN A 322 -17.59 -5.89 28.23
N ALA A 323 -18.37 -6.74 27.60
CA ALA A 323 -18.69 -6.64 26.18
C ALA A 323 -20.12 -7.10 25.93
N GLN A 324 -20.78 -6.51 24.93
CA GLN A 324 -22.10 -6.92 24.46
C GLN A 324 -22.01 -7.38 23.01
N CYS A 325 -22.52 -8.59 22.75
CA CYS A 325 -22.56 -9.12 21.41
C CYS A 325 -23.66 -8.49 20.58
N SER A 326 -23.34 -7.90 19.43
CA SER A 326 -24.31 -7.33 18.49
C SER A 326 -25.21 -8.38 17.82
N LYS A 327 -24.75 -9.64 17.72
CA LYS A 327 -25.49 -10.72 17.05
C LYS A 327 -26.52 -11.42 17.94
N CYS A 328 -26.13 -11.77 19.17
CA CYS A 328 -27.00 -12.52 20.09
C CYS A 328 -27.40 -11.72 21.34
N PHE A 329 -27.01 -10.44 21.41
CA PHE A 329 -27.27 -9.51 22.51
C PHE A 329 -26.77 -9.97 23.88
N PHE A 330 -25.93 -11.01 23.91
CA PHE A 330 -25.35 -11.52 25.13
C PHE A 330 -24.32 -10.54 25.69
N SER A 331 -24.56 -10.08 26.92
CA SER A 331 -23.65 -9.19 27.66
C SER A 331 -22.83 -10.02 28.63
N PHE A 332 -21.50 -9.94 28.51
CA PHE A 332 -20.58 -10.80 29.23
C PHE A 332 -19.36 -10.04 29.75
N CYS A 333 -18.75 -10.57 30.81
CA CYS A 333 -17.47 -10.07 31.31
C CYS A 333 -16.33 -10.72 30.49
N THR A 334 -15.39 -9.92 29.97
CA THR A 334 -14.29 -10.41 29.12
C THR A 334 -13.22 -11.17 29.92
N LEU A 335 -13.24 -11.05 31.26
CA LEU A 335 -12.37 -11.79 32.18
C LEU A 335 -12.86 -13.22 32.38
N CYS A 336 -14.10 -13.41 32.81
CA CYS A 336 -14.65 -14.73 33.18
C CYS A 336 -15.43 -15.39 32.04
N ARG A 337 -15.76 -14.66 30.97
CA ARG A 337 -16.63 -15.11 29.86
C ARG A 337 -18.04 -15.54 30.29
N LEU A 338 -18.48 -15.15 31.48
CA LEU A 338 -19.84 -15.33 32.00
C LEU A 338 -20.65 -14.04 31.88
N HIS A 339 -21.89 -14.04 32.39
CA HIS A 339 -22.78 -12.88 32.35
C HIS A 339 -22.12 -11.65 32.96
N ARG A 340 -22.41 -10.47 32.39
CA ARG A 340 -21.93 -9.18 32.91
C ARG A 340 -22.27 -9.04 34.40
N HIS A 341 -21.29 -8.68 35.20
CA HIS A 341 -21.45 -8.41 36.63
C HIS A 341 -20.80 -7.06 36.98
N ILE A 342 -21.44 -6.28 37.86
CA ILE A 342 -21.01 -4.93 38.23
C ILE A 342 -20.55 -4.96 39.70
N GLY A 343 -19.33 -4.54 39.99
CA GLY A 343 -18.79 -4.45 41.36
C GLY A 343 -18.51 -5.79 42.07
N GLU A 344 -19.01 -6.90 41.54
CA GLU A 344 -18.76 -8.25 42.06
C GLU A 344 -17.48 -8.85 41.46
N ARG A 345 -16.73 -9.61 42.28
CA ARG A 345 -15.58 -10.39 41.80
C ARG A 345 -16.09 -11.54 40.93
N CYS A 346 -15.37 -11.89 39.87
CA CYS A 346 -15.73 -13.05 39.02
C CYS A 346 -15.88 -14.32 39.87
N VAL A 347 -17.11 -14.80 40.07
CA VAL A 347 -17.45 -15.82 41.09
C VAL A 347 -17.06 -17.26 40.68
N GLY A 348 -16.69 -17.48 39.42
CA GLY A 348 -16.51 -18.84 38.87
C GLY A 348 -15.15 -19.14 38.25
N ILE A 349 -14.11 -18.34 38.48
CA ILE A 349 -12.77 -18.62 37.93
C ILE A 349 -11.91 -19.29 39.00
N THR A 350 -11.54 -20.55 38.81
CA THR A 350 -10.50 -21.18 39.64
C THR A 350 -9.16 -20.46 39.44
N PRO A 351 -8.26 -20.44 40.42
CA PRO A 351 -6.95 -19.80 40.25
C PRO A 351 -6.18 -20.35 39.03
N GLU A 352 -6.42 -21.61 38.67
CA GLU A 352 -5.86 -22.29 37.50
C GLU A 352 -6.41 -21.74 36.17
N GLU A 353 -7.73 -21.58 36.04
CA GLU A 353 -8.37 -20.98 34.85
C GLU A 353 -8.00 -19.50 34.70
N LYS A 354 -7.87 -18.78 35.83
CA LYS A 354 -7.41 -17.40 35.84
C LYS A 354 -5.97 -17.30 35.35
N LEU A 355 -5.11 -18.24 35.76
CA LEU A 355 -3.73 -18.29 35.30
C LEU A 355 -3.64 -18.52 33.78
N LEU A 356 -4.42 -19.46 33.24
CA LEU A 356 -4.45 -19.76 31.80
C LEU A 356 -4.90 -18.55 30.97
N SER A 357 -5.98 -17.87 31.37
CA SER A 357 -6.48 -16.68 30.67
C SER A 357 -5.48 -15.51 30.68
N LEU A 358 -4.80 -15.28 31.80
CA LEU A 358 -3.79 -14.21 31.92
C LEU A 358 -2.52 -14.54 31.11
N GLN A 359 -2.11 -15.80 31.06
CA GLN A 359 -0.98 -16.23 30.23
C GLN A 359 -1.24 -16.07 28.74
N GLU A 360 -2.47 -16.33 28.27
CA GLU A 360 -2.83 -16.13 26.86
C GLU A 360 -2.80 -14.65 26.48
N ARG A 361 -3.34 -13.78 27.34
CA ARG A 361 -3.23 -12.31 27.20
C ARG A 361 -1.79 -11.82 27.19
N GLN A 362 -0.90 -12.46 27.97
CA GLN A 362 0.52 -12.13 27.98
C GLN A 362 1.19 -12.46 26.64
N LYS A 363 0.80 -13.56 25.96
CA LYS A 363 1.34 -13.91 24.63
C LYS A 363 0.91 -12.90 23.57
N VAL A 364 -0.37 -12.52 23.54
CA VAL A 364 -0.91 -11.52 22.61
C VAL A 364 -0.21 -10.17 22.82
N ARG A 365 -0.04 -9.73 24.08
CA ARG A 365 0.64 -8.47 24.39
C ARG A 365 2.14 -8.46 24.07
N ARG A 366 2.84 -9.59 24.08
CA ARG A 366 4.25 -9.65 23.64
C ARG A 366 4.43 -9.38 22.14
N LEU A 367 3.38 -9.57 21.34
CA LEU A 367 3.39 -9.32 19.90
C LEU A 367 3.13 -7.84 19.57
N SER A 368 2.50 -7.10 20.49
CA SER A 368 2.20 -5.67 20.36
C SER A 368 3.22 -4.83 21.16
N LYS A 369 3.85 -3.84 20.52
CA LYS A 369 4.70 -2.87 21.23
C LYS A 369 3.79 -1.84 21.93
N GLY A 370 3.26 -2.17 23.11
CA GLY A 370 2.40 -1.24 23.88
C GLY A 370 2.39 -1.48 25.39
N ASP A 371 2.62 -0.40 26.16
CA ASP A 371 2.55 -0.23 27.62
C ASP A 371 3.33 -1.22 28.51
N LEU A 372 4.55 -0.79 28.90
CA LEU A 372 5.43 -1.50 29.84
C LEU A 372 4.77 -1.71 31.21
N GLU A 373 4.04 -0.71 31.73
CA GLU A 373 3.40 -0.76 33.05
C GLU A 373 2.30 -1.83 33.14
N LYS A 374 1.43 -1.90 32.12
CA LYS A 374 0.37 -2.93 32.05
C LYS A 374 0.97 -4.33 31.92
N THR A 375 2.11 -4.46 31.24
CA THR A 375 2.84 -5.72 31.10
C THR A 375 3.46 -6.17 32.44
N ILE A 376 4.03 -5.23 33.20
CA ILE A 376 4.56 -5.49 34.55
C ILE A 376 3.43 -5.88 35.51
N SER A 377 2.30 -5.18 35.48
CA SER A 377 1.13 -5.48 36.32
C SER A 377 0.60 -6.89 36.05
N LEU A 378 0.44 -7.27 34.78
CA LEU A 378 0.02 -8.61 34.38
C LEU A 378 1.00 -9.70 34.86
N ALA A 379 2.31 -9.44 34.77
CA ALA A 379 3.33 -10.37 35.25
C ALA A 379 3.28 -10.58 36.77
N LYS A 380 3.04 -9.51 37.54
CA LYS A 380 2.85 -9.59 39.00
C LYS A 380 1.61 -10.41 39.37
N GLU A 381 0.51 -10.25 38.64
CA GLU A 381 -0.72 -11.01 38.87
C GLU A 381 -0.52 -12.51 38.59
N ILE A 382 0.13 -12.86 37.46
CA ILE A 382 0.49 -14.25 37.13
C ILE A 382 1.37 -14.87 38.22
N PHE A 383 2.38 -14.13 38.69
CA PHE A 383 3.28 -14.59 39.74
C PHE A 383 2.53 -14.84 41.06
N SER A 384 1.68 -13.89 41.47
CA SER A 384 0.86 -14.03 42.68
C SER A 384 -0.03 -15.27 42.63
N ILE A 385 -0.68 -15.54 41.49
CA ILE A 385 -1.57 -16.72 41.35
C ILE A 385 -0.76 -18.02 41.41
N LYS A 386 0.41 -18.08 40.76
CA LYS A 386 1.31 -19.24 40.85
C LYS A 386 1.74 -19.52 42.28
N GLU A 387 2.04 -18.48 43.05
CA GLU A 387 2.45 -18.64 44.46
C GLU A 387 1.29 -19.16 45.32
N VAL A 388 0.07 -18.66 45.11
CA VAL A 388 -1.14 -19.16 45.78
C VAL A 388 -1.36 -20.64 45.48
N LEU A 389 -1.23 -21.05 44.21
CA LEU A 389 -1.34 -22.47 43.81
C LEU A 389 -0.23 -23.34 44.39
N HIS A 390 0.96 -22.79 44.59
CA HIS A 390 2.08 -23.49 45.20
C HIS A 390 1.93 -23.68 46.72
N LEU A 391 1.22 -22.76 47.37
CA LEU A 391 1.01 -22.75 48.83
C LEU A 391 -0.28 -23.44 49.28
N CYS A 392 -1.27 -23.59 48.40
CA CYS A 392 -2.58 -24.14 48.73
C CYS A 392 -2.88 -25.41 47.91
N VAL A 393 -3.20 -26.52 48.57
CA VAL A 393 -3.54 -27.81 47.93
C VAL A 393 -4.87 -28.30 48.47
N GLN A 394 -5.76 -28.83 47.62
CA GLN A 394 -7.01 -29.43 48.08
C GLN A 394 -6.77 -30.79 48.76
N CYS A 395 -7.50 -31.07 49.83
CA CYS A 395 -7.52 -32.38 50.46
C CYS A 395 -8.13 -33.41 49.50
N PRO A 396 -7.46 -34.52 49.16
CA PRO A 396 -8.00 -35.53 48.24
C PRO A 396 -9.20 -36.32 48.79
N TYR A 397 -9.58 -36.11 50.05
CA TYR A 397 -10.66 -36.83 50.72
C TYR A 397 -11.89 -35.97 51.00
N CYS A 398 -11.75 -34.65 51.10
CA CYS A 398 -12.86 -33.77 51.45
C CYS A 398 -12.83 -32.42 50.74
N ASP A 399 -11.96 -32.25 49.73
CA ASP A 399 -11.80 -31.09 48.84
C ASP A 399 -11.57 -29.73 49.52
N ILE A 400 -11.34 -29.72 50.83
CA ILE A 400 -11.00 -28.52 51.59
C ILE A 400 -9.55 -28.13 51.32
N GLY A 401 -9.32 -26.85 51.07
CA GLY A 401 -7.98 -26.29 50.87
C GLY A 401 -7.11 -26.41 52.12
N ILE A 402 -5.89 -26.91 51.93
CA ILE A 402 -4.83 -27.06 52.94
C ILE A 402 -3.68 -26.16 52.53
N SER A 403 -3.24 -25.27 53.43
CA SER A 403 -2.08 -24.41 53.20
C SER A 403 -0.78 -25.06 53.69
N ARG A 404 0.30 -24.93 52.93
CA ARG A 404 1.63 -25.38 53.33
C ARG A 404 2.15 -24.55 54.49
N VAL A 405 2.57 -25.23 55.55
CA VAL A 405 3.28 -24.62 56.69
C VAL A 405 4.78 -24.84 56.47
N SER A 406 5.52 -23.73 56.37
CA SER A 406 6.98 -23.60 56.27
C SER A 406 7.79 -24.89 56.02
N GLY A 407 8.00 -25.23 54.75
CA GLY A 407 9.03 -26.19 54.31
C GLY A 407 8.67 -27.68 54.38
N CYS A 408 7.53 -28.07 54.95
CA CYS A 408 7.15 -29.48 55.06
C CYS A 408 6.17 -29.90 53.95
N ASN A 409 6.47 -31.01 53.26
CA ASN A 409 5.54 -31.63 52.27
C ASN A 409 4.48 -32.51 52.94
N HIS A 410 4.51 -32.56 54.27
CA HIS A 410 3.69 -33.43 55.09
C HIS A 410 2.57 -32.60 55.71
N MET A 411 1.44 -32.49 55.01
CA MET A 411 0.31 -31.66 55.42
C MET A 411 -0.81 -32.52 56.02
N VAL A 412 -1.51 -32.00 57.03
CA VAL A 412 -2.66 -32.67 57.65
C VAL A 412 -3.89 -31.80 57.42
N CYS A 413 -4.97 -32.41 56.93
CA CYS A 413 -6.23 -31.70 56.74
C CYS A 413 -6.88 -31.42 58.11
N GLY A 414 -7.16 -30.15 58.42
CA GLY A 414 -7.84 -29.76 59.67
C GLY A 414 -9.28 -30.25 59.78
N ASN A 415 -9.93 -30.62 58.67
CA ASN A 415 -11.30 -31.11 58.67
C ASN A 415 -11.39 -32.64 58.83
N CYS A 416 -10.66 -33.41 58.02
CA CYS A 416 -10.74 -34.87 58.03
C CYS A 416 -9.60 -35.56 58.80
N GLY A 417 -8.60 -34.81 59.28
CA GLY A 417 -7.46 -35.34 60.04
C GLY A 417 -6.50 -36.22 59.24
N LEU A 418 -6.78 -36.48 57.96
CA LEU A 418 -5.98 -37.32 57.08
C LEU A 418 -4.75 -36.59 56.55
N TRP A 419 -3.69 -37.37 56.34
CA TRP A 419 -2.40 -36.91 55.85
C TRP A 419 -2.53 -36.66 54.34
N ALA A 420 -2.45 -35.39 53.93
CA ALA A 420 -2.31 -35.00 52.54
C ALA A 420 -0.82 -35.06 52.17
N VAL A 421 -0.35 -36.27 51.83
CA VAL A 421 1.00 -36.40 51.25
C VAL A 421 0.92 -35.95 49.80
N VAL A 422 1.61 -34.87 49.47
CA VAL A 422 1.76 -34.38 48.09
C VAL A 422 2.72 -35.31 47.33
N LEU A 423 2.30 -36.55 47.06
CA LEU A 423 3.07 -37.50 46.23
C LEU A 423 2.93 -37.22 44.73
N LEU A 424 2.03 -36.31 44.32
CA LEU A 424 1.75 -36.04 42.90
C LEU A 424 2.48 -34.83 42.29
N TRP A 425 3.13 -33.96 43.07
CA TRP A 425 3.79 -32.77 42.51
C TRP A 425 5.30 -32.91 42.27
N LEU A 426 6.00 -33.86 42.90
CA LEU A 426 7.42 -34.12 42.57
C LEU A 426 7.60 -34.80 41.20
N TRP A 427 6.57 -35.49 40.69
CA TRP A 427 6.62 -36.14 39.37
C TRP A 427 6.18 -35.21 38.23
N GLY A 428 5.49 -34.10 38.54
CA GLY A 428 5.02 -33.12 37.56
C GLY A 428 6.11 -32.17 37.03
N TRP A 429 7.30 -32.14 37.65
CA TRP A 429 8.45 -31.33 37.19
C TRP A 429 9.67 -32.15 36.74
N GLN A 430 9.71 -33.47 36.98
CA GLN A 430 10.82 -34.33 36.52
C GLN A 430 10.57 -35.08 35.21
N ALA A 431 9.36 -35.01 34.64
CA ALA A 431 9.08 -35.64 33.34
C ALA A 431 9.83 -35.00 32.14
N ALA A 432 10.42 -33.81 32.32
CA ALA A 432 11.18 -33.13 31.27
C ALA A 432 12.69 -33.45 31.24
N LEU A 433 13.23 -34.20 32.20
CA LEU A 433 14.66 -34.58 32.24
C LEU A 433 14.93 -36.10 32.18
N ALA A 434 13.89 -36.93 32.33
CA ALA A 434 14.06 -38.38 32.40
C ALA A 434 14.07 -39.11 31.03
N VAL A 435 13.79 -38.42 29.92
CA VAL A 435 13.78 -39.06 28.57
C VAL A 435 15.16 -39.10 27.91
N THR A 436 16.16 -38.37 28.42
CA THR A 436 17.52 -38.35 27.84
C THR A 436 18.58 -39.10 28.66
N VAL A 437 18.32 -39.46 29.93
CA VAL A 437 19.30 -40.18 30.76
C VAL A 437 18.95 -41.67 30.93
N ALA A 438 17.71 -42.08 30.68
CA ALA A 438 17.27 -43.47 30.79
C ALA A 438 17.61 -44.37 29.57
N ARG A 439 18.65 -44.03 28.79
CA ARG A 439 19.22 -44.92 27.76
C ARG A 439 20.62 -45.44 28.09
N ARG A 440 21.20 -45.11 29.27
CA ARG A 440 22.56 -45.54 29.65
C ARG A 440 22.70 -46.38 30.92
N GLU A 441 21.74 -46.39 31.84
CA GLU A 441 21.89 -47.12 33.11
C GLU A 441 20.91 -48.31 33.24
N MET A 442 21.05 -49.33 32.38
CA MET A 442 20.36 -50.62 32.54
C MET A 442 21.32 -51.79 32.74
N THR A 443 22.40 -51.58 33.49
CA THR A 443 23.27 -52.67 33.98
C THR A 443 23.79 -52.38 35.39
N ARG A 444 23.00 -52.70 36.43
CA ARG A 444 23.46 -53.37 37.69
C ARG A 444 22.39 -53.36 38.79
N ARG A 445 21.86 -54.57 39.02
CA ARG A 445 21.60 -55.25 40.30
C ARG A 445 21.04 -54.48 41.53
N ARG A 446 19.89 -55.03 41.97
CA ARG A 446 19.54 -55.58 43.30
C ARG A 446 19.01 -54.67 44.42
N CYS A 447 17.80 -55.05 44.85
CA CYS A 447 17.23 -55.00 46.22
C CYS A 447 16.95 -53.60 46.76
N ARG A 448 15.90 -53.30 47.53
CA ARG A 448 14.75 -53.94 48.23
C ARG A 448 14.05 -52.69 48.84
N SER A 449 12.78 -52.58 49.22
CA SER A 449 11.64 -53.45 49.42
C SER A 449 10.46 -52.52 49.80
N SER A 450 9.23 -53.01 49.59
CA SER A 450 8.03 -52.66 50.37
C SER A 450 7.31 -51.32 50.09
N MET A 451 6.62 -51.20 48.94
CA MET A 451 5.35 -50.42 48.89
C MET A 451 4.50 -50.61 47.60
N LEU A 452 4.92 -51.48 46.68
CA LEU A 452 4.25 -51.63 45.37
C LEU A 452 3.11 -52.69 45.34
N LEU A 453 2.74 -53.29 46.47
CA LEU A 453 1.81 -54.42 46.48
C LEU A 453 0.33 -54.08 46.78
N VAL A 454 -0.05 -52.84 47.06
CA VAL A 454 -1.45 -52.51 47.39
C VAL A 454 -2.26 -51.97 46.20
N PHE A 455 -1.62 -51.43 45.15
CA PHE A 455 -2.35 -50.78 44.05
C PHE A 455 -2.59 -51.65 42.81
N CYS A 456 -2.01 -52.85 42.72
CA CYS A 456 -2.17 -53.71 41.54
C CYS A 456 -3.43 -54.61 41.59
N GLN A 457 -4.17 -54.63 42.70
CA GLN A 457 -5.37 -55.48 42.85
C GLN A 457 -6.69 -54.77 42.53
N HIS A 458 -6.74 -53.43 42.50
CA HIS A 458 -8.00 -52.70 42.26
C HIS A 458 -8.27 -52.41 40.77
N LYS A 459 -7.27 -52.54 39.88
CA LYS A 459 -7.38 -52.21 38.44
C LYS A 459 -7.73 -53.41 37.55
N LEU A 460 -7.73 -54.64 38.08
CA LEU A 460 -8.10 -55.87 37.36
C LEU A 460 -9.55 -56.34 37.63
N MET A 461 -10.26 -55.74 38.60
CA MET A 461 -11.67 -56.07 38.89
C MET A 461 -12.69 -55.22 38.09
N LEU A 462 -12.33 -54.01 37.64
CA LEU A 462 -13.28 -53.12 36.93
C LEU A 462 -13.27 -53.26 35.39
N GLN A 463 -12.48 -54.17 34.83
CA GLN A 463 -12.47 -54.48 33.39
C GLN A 463 -13.19 -55.79 33.02
N ARG A 464 -13.82 -56.49 33.98
CA ARG A 464 -14.49 -57.78 33.74
C ARG A 464 -16.03 -57.74 33.73
N ASP A 465 -16.65 -56.64 34.19
CA ASP A 465 -18.12 -56.54 34.29
C ASP A 465 -18.81 -55.79 33.13
N GLY A 466 -18.08 -55.41 32.08
CA GLY A 466 -18.62 -54.70 30.90
C GLY A 466 -18.91 -55.56 29.67
N LYS A 467 -18.76 -56.89 29.74
CA LYS A 467 -19.05 -57.82 28.64
C LYS A 467 -19.78 -59.06 29.14
N ASN A 468 -21.06 -58.91 29.48
CA ASN A 468 -22.10 -59.94 29.38
C ASN A 468 -23.41 -59.41 29.96
N GLN A 469 -24.27 -58.84 29.11
CA GLN A 469 -25.72 -59.01 29.16
C GLN A 469 -26.38 -58.27 27.99
N GLN A 470 -26.94 -59.09 27.08
CA GLN A 470 -27.99 -58.89 26.07
C GLN A 470 -28.08 -57.56 25.31
#